data_AF-X1SIG6-F1
#
_entry.id   AF-X1SIG6-F1
#
_cell.length_a   1.000
_cell.length_b   1.000
_cell.length_c   1.000
_cell.angle_alpha   90.00
_cell.angle_beta   90.00
_cell.angle_gamma   90.00
#
_symmetry.space_group_name_H-M   'P 1'
#
loop_
_entity.id
_entity.type
_entity.pdbx_description
1 polymer ?
#
loop_
_entity_poly.entity_id
_entity_poly.type
_entity_poly.pdbx_seq_one_letter_code
_entity_poly.pdbx_strand_id
1 'polypeptide(L)'
;GLYGYLTLQSGKKPSLQDILSLQKLLMASFEDRDLLQKEDIQLTKKINLKFSGPDSWPLFRSYLPGYHPWYLTGEEARYLTLCLWQAIDVSLRFKGDPKKLTPPMGNRYLVRVPKKDKTGLSWRDVWMEPLPLQKKEIIAEPIDEVRLEKIKRRIPDRQGVWEVDYFYYPSPIRDKEERPYYPYITLWVDQHSGFILRHNLAKPAECMSEFQVNFFKLAEKRKILPREILVKKEETLKLLEPIASEFGINVRRVKELKMLEEAQASMRKFTTGDEL
;
A
#
# COMPACT_ATOMS: atom_id res chain seq x y z
N GLY A 1 -8.57 4.76 3.57
CA GLY A 1 -9.98 5.15 3.51
C GLY A 1 -10.83 4.22 4.36
N LEU A 2 -12.16 4.24 4.22
CA LEU A 2 -13.08 3.49 5.10
C LEU A 2 -12.77 1.99 5.20
N TYR A 3 -12.48 1.32 4.08
CA TYR A 3 -12.11 -0.10 4.10
C TYR A 3 -10.87 -0.39 4.95
N GLY A 4 -9.83 0.45 4.85
CA GLY A 4 -8.64 0.32 5.67
C GLY A 4 -8.96 0.49 7.15
N TYR A 5 -9.78 1.49 7.49
CA TYR A 5 -10.25 1.70 8.85
C TYR A 5 -11.04 0.50 9.39
N LEU A 6 -12.01 -0.04 8.64
CA LEU A 6 -12.81 -1.19 9.05
C LEU A 6 -11.95 -2.47 9.19
N THR A 7 -10.93 -2.63 8.35
CA THR A 7 -9.96 -3.73 8.45
C THR A 7 -9.19 -3.65 9.77
N LEU A 8 -8.70 -2.46 10.11
CA LEU A 8 -8.01 -2.21 11.37
C LEU A 8 -8.93 -2.46 12.58
N GLN A 9 -10.20 -2.03 12.49
CA GLN A 9 -11.18 -2.19 13.56
C GLN A 9 -11.58 -3.66 13.78
N SER A 10 -11.48 -4.52 12.77
CA SER A 10 -11.85 -5.94 12.86
C SER A 10 -10.99 -6.77 13.81
N GLY A 11 -9.94 -6.20 14.40
CA GLY A 11 -9.02 -6.89 15.31
C GLY A 11 -8.03 -7.83 14.62
N LYS A 12 -8.13 -7.99 13.29
CA LYS A 12 -7.05 -8.63 12.50
C LYS A 12 -5.81 -7.75 12.62
N LYS A 13 -4.71 -8.30 13.15
CA LYS A 13 -3.42 -7.61 13.16
C LYS A 13 -3.01 -7.33 11.70
N PRO A 14 -3.06 -6.08 11.24
CA PRO A 14 -2.65 -5.75 9.89
C PRO A 14 -1.15 -6.04 9.77
N SER A 15 -0.73 -6.68 8.68
CA SER A 15 0.69 -6.75 8.35
C SER A 15 1.19 -5.35 7.97
N LEU A 16 2.51 -5.13 7.98
CA LEU A 16 3.10 -3.89 7.46
C LEU A 16 2.60 -3.60 6.02
N GLN A 17 2.42 -4.65 5.22
CA GLN A 17 1.84 -4.58 3.88
C GLN A 17 0.42 -3.99 3.90
N ASP A 18 -0.42 -4.41 4.85
CA ASP A 18 -1.79 -3.92 5.00
C ASP A 18 -1.82 -2.47 5.47
N ILE A 19 -0.95 -2.10 6.41
CA ILE A 19 -0.85 -0.71 6.90
C ILE A 19 -0.44 0.21 5.75
N LEU A 20 0.62 -0.15 5.03
CA LEU A 20 1.16 0.64 3.93
C LEU A 20 0.21 0.72 2.74
N SER A 21 -0.60 -0.31 2.46
CA SER A 21 -1.52 -0.31 1.31
C SER A 21 -2.89 0.31 1.59
N LEU A 22 -3.36 0.31 2.84
CA LEU A 22 -4.77 0.65 3.14
C LEU A 22 -4.97 2.06 3.73
N GLN A 23 -3.93 2.63 4.34
CA GLN A 23 -4.03 3.91 5.03
C GLN A 23 -3.93 5.09 4.04
N LYS A 24 -5.10 5.51 3.56
CA LYS A 24 -5.32 6.83 2.95
C LYS A 24 -6.15 7.69 3.90
N LEU A 25 -5.50 8.60 4.64
CA LEU A 25 -6.13 9.47 5.64
C LEU A 25 -5.27 10.70 5.93
N LEU A 26 -5.89 11.72 6.53
CA LEU A 26 -5.20 12.81 7.23
C LEU A 26 -5.37 12.59 8.72
N MET A 27 -4.30 12.71 9.47
CA MET A 27 -4.26 12.50 10.90
C MET A 27 -3.95 13.80 11.62
N ALA A 28 -4.72 14.06 12.67
CA ALA A 28 -4.36 14.96 13.75
C ALA A 28 -4.38 14.14 15.04
N SER A 29 -3.24 14.06 15.71
CA SER A 29 -3.10 13.39 17.01
C SER A 29 -2.35 14.29 17.98
N PHE A 30 -2.34 13.88 19.25
CA PHE A 30 -1.51 14.50 20.27
C PHE A 30 -0.60 13.42 20.83
N GLU A 31 0.69 13.69 20.80
CA GLU A 31 1.74 12.70 21.06
C GLU A 31 2.72 13.24 22.12
N ASP A 32 3.63 12.36 22.53
CA ASP A 32 4.80 12.75 23.31
C ASP A 32 5.82 13.51 22.48
N ARG A 33 6.59 14.37 23.14
CA ARG A 33 7.53 15.30 22.49
C ARG A 33 8.65 14.58 21.72
N ASP A 34 9.07 13.41 22.18
CA ASP A 34 10.13 12.59 21.59
C ASP A 34 9.72 11.92 20.28
N LEU A 35 8.42 11.77 20.02
CA LEU A 35 7.87 11.28 18.75
C LEU A 35 7.85 12.36 17.65
N LEU A 36 8.05 13.64 17.99
CA LEU A 36 8.05 14.75 17.04
C LEU A 36 9.40 14.90 16.33
N GLN A 37 9.35 15.14 15.03
CA GLN A 37 10.52 15.52 14.24
C GLN A 37 10.83 17.02 14.39
N LYS A 38 12.02 17.43 13.95
CA LYS A 38 12.49 18.82 14.10
C LYS A 38 11.53 19.82 13.46
N GLU A 39 10.99 19.47 12.31
CA GLU A 39 10.03 20.26 11.54
C GLU A 39 8.69 20.41 12.28
N ASP A 40 8.23 19.37 12.97
CA ASP A 40 7.02 19.44 13.81
C ASP A 40 7.20 20.42 14.96
N ILE A 41 8.35 20.35 15.63
CA ILE A 41 8.70 21.27 16.73
C ILE A 41 8.80 22.71 16.22
N GLN A 42 9.31 22.92 15.01
CA GLN A 42 9.35 24.26 14.42
C GLN A 42 7.95 24.79 14.10
N LEU A 43 7.04 23.93 13.64
CA LEU A 43 5.65 24.30 13.40
C LEU A 43 4.95 24.71 14.70
N THR A 44 5.14 23.96 15.78
CA THR A 44 4.54 24.29 17.09
C THR A 44 5.09 25.58 17.69
N LYS A 45 6.34 25.95 17.40
CA LYS A 45 6.90 27.26 17.81
C LYS A 45 6.32 28.46 17.07
N LYS A 46 5.85 28.27 15.83
CA LYS A 46 5.25 29.35 15.01
C LYS A 46 3.85 29.72 15.50
N ILE A 47 3.11 28.74 16.02
CA ILE A 47 1.84 28.96 16.68
C ILE A 47 2.16 29.34 18.13
N ASN A 48 1.77 30.54 18.58
CA ASN A 48 2.12 31.06 19.91
C ASN A 48 1.32 30.37 21.03
N LEU A 49 1.43 29.04 21.11
CA LEU A 49 0.74 28.14 22.03
C LEU A 49 1.77 27.33 22.80
N LYS A 50 1.48 27.06 24.08
CA LYS A 50 2.34 26.27 24.97
C LYS A 50 1.77 24.85 25.07
N PHE A 51 2.62 23.86 24.84
CA PHE A 51 2.29 22.43 24.98
C PHE A 51 3.20 21.83 26.05
N SER A 52 2.63 21.11 27.01
CA SER A 52 3.36 20.48 28.11
C SER A 52 2.59 19.28 28.64
N GLY A 53 3.31 18.24 29.03
CA GLY A 53 2.73 16.98 29.48
C GLY A 53 2.78 15.89 28.40
N PRO A 54 2.49 14.64 28.79
CA PRO A 54 2.39 13.52 27.86
C PRO A 54 1.19 13.70 26.92
N ASP A 55 1.26 13.12 25.72
CA ASP A 55 0.18 13.13 24.71
C ASP A 55 -0.44 14.51 24.47
N SER A 56 0.38 15.55 24.50
CA SER A 56 -0.07 16.95 24.47
C SER A 56 0.50 17.74 23.28
N TRP A 57 1.42 17.14 22.51
CA TRP A 57 2.06 17.79 21.38
C TRP A 57 1.31 17.47 20.08
N PRO A 58 0.75 18.46 19.37
CA PRO A 58 -0.01 18.19 18.17
C PRO A 58 0.88 17.65 17.05
N LEU A 59 0.50 16.51 16.50
CA LEU A 59 1.16 15.87 15.36
C LEU A 59 0.17 15.78 14.19
N PHE A 60 0.61 16.25 13.02
CA PHE A 60 -0.20 16.23 11.81
C PHE A 60 0.49 15.41 10.73
N ARG A 61 -0.21 14.42 10.17
CA ARG A 61 0.34 13.54 9.13
C ARG A 61 -0.64 13.27 8.01
N SER A 62 -0.15 13.36 6.78
CA SER A 62 -0.81 12.82 5.61
C SER A 62 -0.35 11.37 5.44
N TYR A 63 -1.29 10.43 5.33
CA TYR A 63 -1.03 9.03 5.00
C TYR A 63 -1.54 8.77 3.58
N LEU A 64 -0.62 8.35 2.72
CA LEU A 64 -0.90 7.93 1.36
C LEU A 64 -0.42 6.49 1.17
N PRO A 65 -1.24 5.60 0.58
CA PRO A 65 -0.85 4.22 0.35
C PRO A 65 0.46 4.08 -0.42
N GLY A 66 1.38 3.28 0.11
CA GLY A 66 2.71 3.05 -0.44
C GLY A 66 3.73 4.15 -0.14
N TYR A 67 3.34 5.21 0.58
CA TYR A 67 4.23 6.30 0.94
C TYR A 67 4.49 6.36 2.45
N HIS A 68 5.67 6.85 2.82
CA HIS A 68 5.97 7.17 4.21
C HIS A 68 5.00 8.24 4.73
N PRO A 69 4.51 8.17 5.99
CA PRO A 69 3.74 9.24 6.60
C PRO A 69 4.48 10.57 6.49
N TRP A 70 3.79 11.63 6.07
CA TRP A 70 4.46 12.89 5.70
C TRP A 70 3.72 14.11 6.22
N TYR A 71 4.37 15.26 6.13
CA TYR A 71 3.78 16.55 6.46
C TYR A 71 2.57 16.86 5.58
N LEU A 72 1.63 17.61 6.12
CA LEU A 72 0.48 18.09 5.36
C LEU A 72 0.91 19.14 4.33
N THR A 73 0.32 19.08 3.15
CA THR A 73 0.29 20.21 2.22
C THR A 73 -0.65 21.31 2.73
N GLY A 74 -0.52 22.53 2.18
CA GLY A 74 -1.43 23.63 2.56
C GLY A 74 -2.91 23.34 2.24
N GLU A 75 -3.17 22.56 1.19
CA GLU A 75 -4.53 22.13 0.85
C GLU A 75 -5.07 21.09 1.84
N GLU A 76 -4.27 20.06 2.14
CA GLU A 76 -4.62 19.05 3.15
C GLU A 76 -4.83 19.69 4.52
N ALA A 77 -4.02 20.69 4.90
CA ALA A 77 -4.20 21.41 6.15
C ALA A 77 -5.55 22.14 6.21
N ARG A 78 -5.91 22.91 5.17
CA ARG A 78 -7.24 23.57 5.09
C ARG A 78 -8.38 22.57 5.15
N TYR A 79 -8.25 21.45 4.44
CA TYR A 79 -9.25 20.40 4.44
C TYR A 79 -9.38 19.73 5.82
N LEU A 80 -8.25 19.41 6.46
CA LEU A 80 -8.24 18.84 7.80
C LEU A 80 -8.84 19.80 8.83
N THR A 81 -8.57 21.11 8.74
CA THR A 81 -9.22 22.12 9.59
C THR A 81 -10.74 22.06 9.47
N LEU A 82 -11.27 21.95 8.25
CA LEU A 82 -12.71 21.79 8.02
C LEU A 82 -13.25 20.52 8.68
N CYS A 83 -12.54 19.40 8.51
CA CYS A 83 -12.89 18.12 9.12
C CYS A 83 -12.89 18.19 10.66
N LEU A 84 -11.89 18.85 11.26
CA LEU A 84 -11.79 19.00 12.72
C LEU A 84 -12.95 19.83 13.28
N TRP A 85 -13.34 20.93 12.61
CA TRP A 85 -14.52 21.70 13.01
C TRP A 85 -15.80 20.87 12.96
N GLN A 86 -15.99 20.06 11.91
CA GLN A 86 -17.15 19.17 11.83
C GLN A 86 -17.08 18.03 12.87
N ALA A 87 -15.88 17.51 13.16
CA ALA A 87 -15.69 16.49 14.19
C ALA A 87 -16.03 17.04 15.58
N ILE A 88 -15.63 18.27 15.90
CA ILE A 88 -15.99 18.96 17.16
C ILE A 88 -17.52 19.12 17.25
N ASP A 89 -18.17 19.63 16.21
CA ASP A 89 -19.64 19.79 16.16
C ASP A 89 -20.36 18.46 16.43
N VAL A 90 -19.99 17.40 15.71
CA VAL A 90 -20.60 16.07 15.87
C VAL A 90 -20.33 15.51 17.27
N SER A 91 -19.11 15.65 17.79
CA SER A 91 -18.72 15.13 19.11
C SER A 91 -19.47 15.81 20.25
N LEU A 92 -19.66 17.14 20.17
CA LEU A 92 -20.44 17.89 21.15
C LEU A 92 -21.93 17.50 21.11
N ARG A 93 -22.50 17.33 19.92
CA ARG A 93 -23.88 16.83 19.77
C ARG A 93 -24.04 15.41 20.30
N PHE A 94 -23.06 14.54 20.05
CA PHE A 94 -23.04 13.17 20.57
C PHE A 94 -22.97 13.12 22.10
N LYS A 95 -22.19 14.02 22.73
CA LYS A 95 -22.15 14.14 24.20
C LYS A 95 -23.51 14.43 24.81
N GLY A 96 -24.36 15.22 24.13
CA GLY A 96 -25.72 15.54 24.59
C GLY A 96 -26.77 14.48 24.22
N ASP A 97 -26.54 13.72 23.15
CA ASP A 97 -27.45 12.66 22.69
C ASP A 97 -26.64 11.52 22.02
N PRO A 98 -26.28 10.48 22.80
CA PRO A 98 -25.47 9.37 22.29
C PRO A 98 -26.14 8.58 21.16
N LYS A 99 -27.48 8.65 21.02
CA LYS A 99 -28.19 7.93 19.96
C LYS A 99 -28.01 8.58 18.58
N LYS A 100 -27.43 9.78 18.50
CA LYS A 100 -27.20 10.49 17.21
C LYS A 100 -26.31 9.75 16.23
N LEU A 101 -25.39 8.91 16.72
CA LEU A 101 -24.52 8.08 15.88
C LEU A 101 -25.04 6.66 15.70
N THR A 102 -26.23 6.33 16.24
CA THR A 102 -26.88 5.04 15.98
C THR A 102 -27.50 5.08 14.58
N PRO A 103 -27.04 4.24 13.66
CA PRO A 103 -27.56 4.26 12.30
C PRO A 103 -28.99 3.71 12.26
N PRO A 104 -29.85 4.23 11.35
CA PRO A 104 -31.23 3.74 11.22
C PRO A 104 -31.30 2.31 10.63
N MET A 105 -30.25 1.90 9.91
CA MET A 105 -30.11 0.56 9.32
C MET A 105 -28.63 0.15 9.37
N GLY A 106 -28.35 -1.15 9.28
CA GLY A 106 -26.98 -1.65 9.15
C GLY A 106 -26.24 -1.06 7.94
N ASN A 107 -24.91 -0.98 8.03
CA ASN A 107 -24.02 -0.48 6.96
C ASN A 107 -24.26 0.98 6.51
N ARG A 108 -24.84 1.81 7.39
CA ARG A 108 -24.98 3.26 7.15
C ARG A 108 -24.08 4.08 8.06
N TYR A 109 -23.54 5.15 7.52
CA TYR A 109 -22.66 6.07 8.21
C TYR A 109 -23.27 7.47 8.17
N LEU A 110 -23.18 8.19 9.30
CA LEU A 110 -23.58 9.59 9.35
C LEU A 110 -22.51 10.43 8.64
N VAL A 111 -22.91 11.10 7.57
CA VAL A 111 -22.03 11.95 6.75
C VAL A 111 -22.49 13.40 6.86
N ARG A 112 -21.54 14.29 7.16
CA ARG A 112 -21.72 15.74 7.09
C ARG A 112 -21.52 16.18 5.65
N VAL A 113 -22.60 16.54 4.97
CA VAL A 113 -22.56 16.96 3.56
C VAL A 113 -22.60 18.48 3.47
N PRO A 114 -21.60 19.12 2.83
CA PRO A 114 -21.61 20.56 2.65
C PRO A 114 -22.67 20.97 1.62
N LYS A 115 -23.34 22.08 1.87
CA LYS A 115 -24.27 22.74 0.95
C LYS A 115 -23.81 24.18 0.79
N LYS A 116 -23.63 24.62 -0.45
CA LYS A 116 -23.37 26.03 -0.73
C LYS A 116 -24.71 26.78 -0.75
N ASP A 117 -24.84 27.78 0.09
CA ASP A 117 -25.98 28.70 0.10
C ASP A 117 -25.53 30.12 -0.23
N LYS A 118 -26.47 31.08 -0.21
CA LYS A 118 -26.21 32.49 -0.55
C LYS A 118 -25.29 33.19 0.47
N THR A 119 -25.16 32.63 1.67
CA THR A 119 -24.43 33.21 2.81
C THR A 119 -23.09 32.51 3.10
N GLY A 120 -22.85 31.32 2.51
CA GLY A 120 -21.63 30.57 2.69
C GLY A 120 -21.81 29.06 2.55
N LEU A 121 -21.04 28.31 3.32
CA LEU A 121 -21.09 26.86 3.37
C LEU A 121 -21.92 26.43 4.59
N SER A 122 -23.10 25.85 4.38
CA SER A 122 -23.88 25.15 5.41
C SER A 122 -23.66 23.64 5.35
N TRP A 123 -24.11 22.92 6.37
CA TRP A 123 -23.91 21.46 6.48
C TRP A 123 -25.22 20.78 6.84
N ARG A 124 -25.41 19.56 6.32
CA ARG A 124 -26.52 18.70 6.68
C ARG A 124 -26.06 17.29 7.00
N ASP A 125 -26.80 16.63 7.87
CA ASP A 125 -26.61 15.22 8.21
C ASP A 125 -27.32 14.33 7.18
N VAL A 126 -26.59 13.35 6.64
CA VAL A 126 -27.15 12.34 5.73
C VAL A 126 -26.63 10.97 6.14
N TRP A 127 -27.52 9.99 6.25
CA TRP A 127 -27.14 8.60 6.39
C TRP A 127 -26.83 8.02 5.02
N MET A 128 -25.58 7.62 4.79
CA MET A 128 -25.12 7.13 3.50
C MET A 128 -24.55 5.72 3.63
N GLU A 129 -24.80 4.91 2.61
CA GLU A 129 -24.08 3.66 2.41
C GLU A 129 -22.72 3.97 1.78
N PRO A 130 -21.66 3.23 2.16
CA PRO A 130 -20.37 3.42 1.55
C PRO A 130 -20.41 2.99 0.08
N LEU A 131 -19.69 3.71 -0.77
CA LEU A 131 -19.50 3.27 -2.15
C LEU A 131 -18.84 1.88 -2.16
N PRO A 132 -19.23 0.98 -3.09
CA PRO A 132 -18.58 -0.30 -3.25
C PRO A 132 -17.08 -0.13 -3.45
N LEU A 133 -16.30 -1.06 -2.91
CA LEU A 133 -14.86 -1.05 -3.10
C LEU A 133 -14.53 -1.34 -4.56
N GLN A 134 -14.01 -0.34 -5.25
CA GLN A 134 -13.44 -0.52 -6.57
C GLN A 134 -12.08 -1.18 -6.41
N LYS A 135 -12.01 -2.50 -6.63
CA LYS A 135 -10.72 -3.17 -6.88
C LYS A 135 -10.26 -2.72 -8.26
N LYS A 136 -9.04 -2.18 -8.35
CA LYS A 136 -8.43 -1.94 -9.67
C LYS A 136 -8.32 -3.28 -10.38
N GLU A 137 -8.87 -3.36 -11.59
CA GLU A 137 -8.61 -4.50 -12.45
C GLU A 137 -7.12 -4.53 -12.80
N ILE A 138 -6.56 -5.74 -12.75
CA ILE A 138 -5.21 -5.97 -13.20
C ILE A 138 -5.29 -6.22 -14.68
N ILE A 139 -4.77 -5.26 -15.44
CA ILE A 139 -4.66 -5.36 -16.89
C ILE A 139 -3.20 -5.72 -17.17
N ALA A 140 -2.97 -6.92 -17.69
CA ALA A 140 -1.66 -7.30 -18.18
C ALA A 140 -1.33 -6.45 -19.42
N GLU A 141 -0.08 -6.00 -19.54
CA GLU A 141 0.35 -5.30 -20.75
C GLU A 141 0.35 -6.24 -21.97
N PRO A 142 0.18 -5.70 -23.20
CA PRO A 142 0.33 -6.48 -24.41
C PRO A 142 1.69 -7.17 -24.49
N ILE A 143 1.69 -8.40 -24.99
CA ILE A 143 2.92 -9.20 -25.09
C ILE A 143 3.81 -8.67 -26.23
N ASP A 144 5.10 -8.49 -25.94
CA ASP A 144 6.12 -8.27 -26.96
C ASP A 144 6.37 -9.57 -27.75
N GLU A 145 5.62 -9.74 -28.84
CA GLU A 145 5.65 -10.94 -29.70
C GLU A 145 7.03 -11.19 -30.31
N VAL A 146 7.75 -10.13 -30.71
CA VAL A 146 9.08 -10.24 -31.31
C VAL A 146 10.06 -10.83 -30.29
N ARG A 147 10.01 -10.33 -29.06
CA ARG A 147 10.86 -10.81 -27.97
C ARG A 147 10.48 -12.22 -27.53
N LEU A 148 9.17 -12.51 -27.48
CA LEU A 148 8.63 -13.84 -27.19
C LEU A 148 9.21 -14.90 -28.15
N GLU A 149 9.08 -14.69 -29.47
CA GLU A 149 9.55 -15.63 -30.49
C GLU A 149 11.06 -15.83 -30.45
N LYS A 150 11.82 -14.76 -30.17
CA LYS A 150 13.28 -14.84 -30.01
C LYS A 150 13.67 -15.71 -28.82
N ILE A 151 12.94 -15.66 -27.71
CA ILE A 151 13.19 -16.48 -26.52
C ILE A 151 12.83 -17.94 -26.81
N LYS A 152 11.65 -18.21 -27.41
CA LYS A 152 11.22 -19.56 -27.80
C LYS A 152 12.29 -20.29 -28.65
N ARG A 153 12.89 -19.59 -29.61
CA ARG A 153 13.95 -20.16 -30.49
C ARG A 153 15.26 -20.45 -29.77
N ARG A 154 15.60 -19.69 -28.73
CA ARG A 154 16.91 -19.76 -28.06
C ARG A 154 16.91 -20.66 -26.83
N ILE A 155 15.75 -20.92 -26.25
CA ILE A 155 15.59 -21.68 -25.01
C ILE A 155 14.55 -22.78 -25.27
N PRO A 156 14.95 -23.89 -25.89
CA PRO A 156 14.02 -24.94 -26.28
C PRO A 156 13.50 -25.74 -25.07
N ASP A 157 14.35 -25.89 -24.05
CA ASP A 157 14.07 -26.74 -22.89
C ASP A 157 13.60 -25.95 -21.68
N ARG A 158 12.73 -26.59 -20.89
CA ARG A 158 12.18 -26.06 -19.65
C ARG A 158 12.61 -26.93 -18.49
N GLN A 159 13.18 -26.31 -17.46
CA GLN A 159 13.67 -27.03 -16.28
C GLN A 159 13.46 -26.21 -15.01
N GLY A 160 13.16 -26.91 -13.93
CA GLY A 160 13.05 -26.33 -12.60
C GLY A 160 11.67 -25.73 -12.32
N VAL A 161 11.53 -25.30 -11.08
CA VAL A 161 10.32 -24.68 -10.54
C VAL A 161 10.72 -23.35 -9.93
N TRP A 162 10.05 -22.27 -10.32
CA TRP A 162 10.35 -20.93 -9.81
C TRP A 162 9.21 -20.43 -8.93
N GLU A 163 9.56 -19.80 -7.81
CA GLU A 163 8.62 -19.09 -6.95
C GLU A 163 8.68 -17.60 -7.28
N VAL A 164 7.51 -16.95 -7.38
CA VAL A 164 7.43 -15.51 -7.63
C VAL A 164 6.31 -14.84 -6.84
N ASP A 165 6.67 -13.71 -6.24
CA ASP A 165 5.74 -12.77 -5.61
C ASP A 165 6.36 -11.37 -5.63
N TYR A 166 5.52 -10.37 -5.37
CA TYR A 166 5.93 -8.99 -5.17
C TYR A 166 5.40 -8.48 -3.82
N PHE A 167 6.14 -7.64 -3.10
CA PHE A 167 5.71 -7.07 -1.80
C PHE A 167 6.40 -5.74 -1.54
N TYR A 168 5.93 -4.96 -0.56
CA TYR A 168 6.62 -3.72 -0.20
C TYR A 168 8.01 -4.05 0.34
N TYR A 169 9.02 -3.41 -0.25
CA TYR A 169 10.35 -3.37 0.33
C TYR A 169 10.26 -2.67 1.70
N PRO A 170 10.86 -3.24 2.75
CA PRO A 170 10.67 -2.76 4.13
C PRO A 170 11.24 -1.37 4.39
N SER A 171 12.20 -0.89 3.59
CA SER A 171 12.80 0.42 3.77
C SER A 171 12.23 1.43 2.77
N PRO A 172 11.84 2.65 3.22
CA PRO A 172 11.42 3.69 2.30
C PRO A 172 12.62 4.22 1.51
N ILE A 173 12.39 4.56 0.24
CA ILE A 173 13.35 5.22 -0.63
C ILE A 173 12.86 6.64 -0.90
N ARG A 174 13.80 7.58 -1.06
CA ARG A 174 13.51 8.97 -1.36
C ARG A 174 14.21 9.40 -2.64
N ASP A 175 13.42 9.84 -3.61
CA ASP A 175 13.93 10.50 -4.81
C ASP A 175 14.03 12.01 -4.53
N LYS A 176 15.26 12.53 -4.41
CA LYS A 176 15.53 13.96 -4.17
C LYS A 176 14.76 14.51 -2.95
N GLU A 177 14.01 15.59 -3.14
CA GLU A 177 13.23 16.25 -2.08
C GLU A 177 11.80 15.73 -1.94
N GLU A 178 11.39 14.74 -2.76
CA GLU A 178 10.03 14.22 -2.74
C GLU A 178 9.71 13.45 -1.46
N ARG A 179 8.41 13.19 -1.26
CA ARG A 179 7.90 12.34 -0.18
C ARG A 179 8.48 10.92 -0.35
N PRO A 180 9.13 10.34 0.69
CA PRO A 180 9.63 8.98 0.62
C PRO A 180 8.51 7.96 0.38
N TYR A 181 8.83 6.89 -0.34
CA TYR A 181 7.89 5.82 -0.66
C TYR A 181 8.50 4.45 -0.44
N TYR A 182 7.64 3.46 -0.19
CA TYR A 182 8.01 2.07 -0.11
C TYR A 182 7.86 1.45 -1.50
N PRO A 183 8.95 1.11 -2.20
CA PRO A 183 8.84 0.46 -3.50
C PRO A 183 8.28 -0.95 -3.33
N TYR A 184 7.71 -1.50 -4.39
CA TYR A 184 7.55 -2.95 -4.46
C TYR A 184 8.87 -3.57 -4.88
N ILE A 185 9.21 -4.68 -4.23
CA ILE A 185 10.20 -5.63 -4.72
C ILE A 185 9.48 -6.83 -5.33
N THR A 186 9.81 -7.19 -6.56
CA THR A 186 9.46 -8.49 -7.15
C THR A 186 10.64 -9.44 -6.96
N LEU A 187 10.40 -10.64 -6.46
CA LEU A 187 11.42 -11.68 -6.32
C LEU A 187 11.08 -12.89 -7.17
N TRP A 188 12.08 -13.39 -7.88
CA TRP A 188 12.07 -14.68 -8.57
C TRP A 188 13.09 -15.57 -7.90
N VAL A 189 12.65 -16.70 -7.36
CA VAL A 189 13.47 -17.61 -6.56
C VAL A 189 13.39 -19.01 -7.15
N ASP A 190 14.53 -19.68 -7.29
CA ASP A 190 14.55 -21.09 -7.66
C ASP A 190 14.09 -21.94 -6.46
N GLN A 191 13.07 -22.76 -6.65
CA GLN A 191 12.48 -23.53 -5.56
C GLN A 191 13.43 -24.59 -4.98
N HIS A 192 14.33 -25.14 -5.80
CA HIS A 192 15.19 -26.24 -5.36
C HIS A 192 16.40 -25.75 -4.57
N SER A 193 17.05 -24.69 -5.05
CA SER A 193 18.28 -24.16 -4.47
C SER A 193 18.07 -23.00 -3.51
N GLY A 194 16.88 -22.38 -3.50
CA GLY A 194 16.62 -21.14 -2.78
C GLY A 194 17.31 -19.91 -3.38
N PHE A 195 17.96 -20.06 -4.53
CA PHE A 195 18.72 -18.98 -5.13
C PHE A 195 17.80 -17.90 -5.72
N ILE A 196 18.09 -16.63 -5.40
CA ILE A 196 17.36 -15.50 -5.97
C ILE A 196 17.80 -15.32 -7.43
N LEU A 197 16.97 -15.79 -8.35
CA LEU A 197 17.19 -15.71 -9.79
C LEU A 197 17.19 -14.26 -10.28
N ARG A 198 16.27 -13.44 -9.74
CA ARG A 198 16.16 -12.00 -10.02
C ARG A 198 15.36 -11.27 -8.97
N HIS A 199 15.70 -10.00 -8.76
CA HIS A 199 14.86 -9.04 -8.05
C HIS A 199 14.68 -7.77 -8.89
N ASN A 200 13.59 -7.03 -8.65
CA ASN A 200 13.35 -5.72 -9.25
C ASN A 200 12.63 -4.81 -8.25
N LEU A 201 13.11 -3.58 -8.09
CA LEU A 201 12.44 -2.54 -7.32
C LEU A 201 11.69 -1.62 -8.28
N ALA A 202 10.42 -1.34 -8.01
CA ALA A 202 9.59 -0.45 -8.81
C ALA A 202 8.63 0.35 -7.92
N LYS A 203 8.14 1.49 -8.43
CA LYS A 203 7.06 2.20 -7.74
C LYS A 203 5.78 1.35 -7.73
N PRO A 204 4.90 1.52 -6.73
CA PRO A 204 3.58 0.87 -6.69
C PRO A 204 2.75 0.94 -7.96
N ALA A 205 2.80 2.05 -8.67
CA ALA A 205 2.07 2.19 -9.94
C ALA A 205 2.71 1.41 -11.11
N GLU A 206 4.02 1.17 -11.05
CA GLU A 206 4.84 0.61 -12.14
C GLU A 206 5.11 -0.89 -11.97
N CYS A 207 4.97 -1.42 -10.75
CA CYS A 207 5.31 -2.82 -10.47
C CYS A 207 4.54 -3.82 -11.34
N MET A 208 3.28 -3.51 -11.69
CA MET A 208 2.44 -4.40 -12.51
C MET A 208 2.85 -4.36 -13.98
N SER A 209 3.08 -3.17 -14.54
CA SER A 209 3.49 -3.00 -15.94
C SER A 209 4.86 -3.60 -16.20
N GLU A 210 5.81 -3.44 -15.27
CA GLU A 210 7.15 -3.97 -15.46
C GLU A 210 7.25 -5.49 -15.31
N PHE A 211 6.21 -6.16 -14.80
CA PHE A 211 6.28 -7.58 -14.42
C PHE A 211 6.67 -8.49 -15.59
N GLN A 212 6.04 -8.28 -16.75
CA GLN A 212 6.34 -9.04 -17.97
C GLN A 212 7.74 -8.74 -18.51
N VAL A 213 8.11 -7.46 -18.60
CA VAL A 213 9.46 -7.03 -19.02
C VAL A 213 10.51 -7.69 -18.12
N ASN A 214 10.18 -7.81 -16.84
CA ASN A 214 11.01 -8.41 -15.83
C ASN A 214 11.18 -9.93 -16.01
N PHE A 215 10.12 -10.64 -16.38
CA PHE A 215 10.19 -12.06 -16.73
C PHE A 215 11.07 -12.28 -17.97
N PHE A 216 10.86 -11.53 -19.04
CA PHE A 216 11.67 -11.67 -20.25
C PHE A 216 13.16 -11.39 -20.00
N LYS A 217 13.48 -10.35 -19.23
CA LYS A 217 14.86 -10.05 -18.82
C LYS A 217 15.49 -11.22 -18.04
N LEU A 218 14.71 -11.89 -17.19
CA LEU A 218 15.16 -13.07 -16.45
C LEU A 218 15.47 -14.24 -17.41
N ALA A 219 14.52 -14.59 -18.27
CA ALA A 219 14.67 -15.67 -19.24
C ALA A 219 15.89 -15.46 -20.16
N GLU A 220 16.05 -14.25 -20.71
CA GLU A 220 17.18 -13.90 -21.58
C GLU A 220 18.53 -13.96 -20.86
N LYS A 221 18.60 -13.44 -19.63
CA LYS A 221 19.85 -13.39 -18.86
C LYS A 221 20.28 -14.79 -18.41
N ARG A 222 19.35 -15.62 -17.96
CA ARG A 222 19.63 -16.97 -17.47
C ARG A 222 19.71 -18.01 -18.60
N LYS A 223 19.13 -17.72 -19.76
CA LYS A 223 18.97 -18.66 -20.88
C LYS A 223 18.26 -19.95 -20.46
N ILE A 224 17.35 -19.85 -19.50
CA ILE A 224 16.57 -20.97 -18.93
C ILE A 224 15.12 -20.50 -18.78
N LEU A 225 14.17 -21.39 -19.03
CA LEU A 225 12.76 -21.22 -18.71
C LEU A 225 12.34 -22.29 -17.68
N PRO A 226 11.47 -21.95 -16.72
CA PRO A 226 10.97 -22.92 -15.76
C PRO A 226 9.96 -23.85 -16.42
N ARG A 227 9.82 -25.05 -15.87
CA ARG A 227 8.69 -25.93 -16.21
C ARG A 227 7.41 -25.48 -15.50
N GLU A 228 7.56 -24.99 -14.27
CA GLU A 228 6.46 -24.53 -13.43
C GLU A 228 6.81 -23.24 -12.69
N ILE A 229 5.83 -22.34 -12.56
CA ILE A 229 5.91 -21.14 -11.73
C ILE A 229 4.88 -21.25 -10.61
N LEU A 230 5.32 -21.06 -9.37
CA LEU A 230 4.47 -21.04 -8.20
C LEU A 230 4.19 -19.60 -7.78
N VAL A 231 2.90 -19.31 -7.51
CA VAL A 231 2.42 -18.01 -7.07
C VAL A 231 1.52 -18.13 -5.85
N LYS A 232 1.49 -17.11 -5.00
CA LYS A 232 0.58 -17.07 -3.83
C LYS A 232 -0.68 -16.26 -4.10
N LYS A 233 -0.53 -15.14 -4.80
CA LYS A 233 -1.56 -14.14 -5.06
C LYS A 233 -2.28 -14.40 -6.38
N GLU A 234 -3.58 -14.14 -6.37
CA GLU A 234 -4.42 -14.21 -7.57
C GLU A 234 -3.99 -13.16 -8.60
N GLU A 235 -3.56 -12.01 -8.10
CA GLU A 235 -3.03 -10.90 -8.87
C GLU A 235 -1.81 -11.31 -9.69
N THR A 236 -0.87 -12.03 -9.08
CA THR A 236 0.35 -12.51 -9.74
C THR A 236 0.04 -13.61 -10.76
N LEU A 237 -0.94 -14.47 -10.48
CA LEU A 237 -1.41 -15.48 -11.41
C LEU A 237 -1.91 -14.82 -12.71
N LYS A 238 -2.82 -13.85 -12.61
CA LYS A 238 -3.39 -13.14 -13.77
C LYS A 238 -2.35 -12.39 -14.60
N LEU A 239 -1.30 -11.86 -13.97
CA LEU A 239 -0.18 -11.21 -14.69
C LEU A 239 0.66 -12.21 -15.49
N LEU A 240 0.75 -13.45 -15.02
CA LEU A 240 1.59 -14.49 -15.61
C LEU A 240 0.88 -15.34 -16.64
N GLU A 241 -0.42 -15.56 -16.49
CA GLU A 241 -1.21 -16.41 -17.38
C GLU A 241 -0.99 -16.13 -18.89
N PRO A 242 -1.00 -14.86 -19.36
CA PRO A 242 -0.79 -14.59 -20.78
C PRO A 242 0.58 -15.06 -21.28
N ILE A 243 1.65 -14.74 -20.55
CA ILE A 243 3.02 -15.08 -20.96
C ILE A 243 3.34 -16.55 -20.74
N ALA A 244 2.82 -17.15 -19.66
CA ALA A 244 3.08 -18.55 -19.34
C ALA A 244 2.39 -19.47 -20.36
N SER A 245 1.18 -19.12 -20.81
CA SER A 245 0.47 -19.87 -21.85
C SER A 245 1.27 -19.89 -23.16
N GLU A 246 1.81 -18.73 -23.58
CA GLU A 246 2.65 -18.63 -24.78
C GLU A 246 3.91 -19.48 -24.71
N PHE A 247 4.54 -19.54 -23.53
CA PHE A 247 5.72 -20.38 -23.32
C PHE A 247 5.39 -21.81 -22.92
N GLY A 248 4.13 -22.23 -22.78
CA GLY A 248 3.77 -23.57 -22.29
C GLY A 248 4.30 -23.87 -20.88
N ILE A 249 4.32 -22.87 -20.00
CA ILE A 249 4.76 -22.97 -18.61
C ILE A 249 3.53 -23.19 -17.72
N ASN A 250 3.60 -24.16 -16.80
CA ASN A 250 2.52 -24.35 -15.82
C ASN A 250 2.59 -23.24 -14.75
N VAL A 251 1.48 -22.58 -14.44
CA VAL A 251 1.41 -21.64 -13.31
C VAL A 251 0.45 -22.20 -12.27
N ARG A 252 0.94 -22.41 -11.05
CA ARG A 252 0.15 -23.00 -9.97
C ARG A 252 0.09 -22.09 -8.77
N ARG A 253 -1.13 -21.85 -8.30
CA ARG A 253 -1.35 -21.14 -7.04
C ARG A 253 -1.11 -22.07 -5.84
N VAL A 254 -0.30 -21.62 -4.90
CA VAL A 254 0.06 -22.34 -3.67
C VAL A 254 -0.22 -21.48 -2.44
N LYS A 255 -0.31 -22.11 -1.27
CA LYS A 255 -0.54 -21.41 0.00
C LYS A 255 0.71 -20.70 0.52
N GLU A 256 1.87 -21.28 0.24
CA GLU A 256 3.18 -20.84 0.75
C GLU A 256 4.22 -20.96 -0.38
N LEU A 257 5.09 -19.95 -0.46
CA LEU A 257 6.25 -19.94 -1.35
C LEU A 257 7.50 -20.08 -0.46
N LYS A 258 7.89 -21.32 -0.14
CA LYS A 258 8.84 -21.59 0.96
C LYS A 258 10.15 -20.84 0.80
N MET A 259 10.78 -20.96 -0.36
CA MET A 259 12.09 -20.36 -0.61
C MET A 259 11.98 -18.83 -0.74
N LEU A 260 10.90 -18.34 -1.35
CA LEU A 260 10.66 -16.91 -1.46
C LEU A 260 10.36 -16.25 -0.11
N GLU A 261 9.57 -16.91 0.74
CA GLU A 261 9.23 -16.42 2.09
C GLU A 261 10.47 -16.43 3.01
N GLU A 262 11.35 -17.42 2.89
CA GLU A 262 12.66 -17.42 3.56
C GLU A 262 13.56 -16.27 3.07
N ALA A 263 13.62 -16.03 1.76
CA ALA A 263 14.36 -14.91 1.19
C ALA A 263 13.77 -13.56 1.65
N GLN A 264 12.45 -13.45 1.72
CA GLN A 264 11.76 -12.28 2.25
C GLN A 264 12.07 -12.05 3.74
N ALA A 265 12.04 -13.10 4.56
CA ALA A 265 12.34 -13.01 5.98
C ALA A 265 13.79 -12.58 6.22
N SER A 266 14.73 -13.16 5.46
CA SER A 266 16.16 -12.81 5.53
C SER A 266 16.41 -11.35 5.12
N MET A 267 15.75 -10.90 4.05
CA MET A 267 15.80 -9.51 3.61
C MET A 267 15.29 -8.55 4.68
N ARG A 268 14.17 -8.87 5.33
CA ARG A 268 13.61 -8.03 6.41
C ARG A 268 14.61 -7.85 7.55
N LYS A 269 15.17 -8.94 8.08
CA LYS A 269 16.17 -8.90 9.16
C LYS A 269 17.35 -7.99 8.81
N PHE A 270 17.90 -8.16 7.61
CA PHE A 270 19.03 -7.34 7.15
C PHE A 270 18.68 -5.85 7.08
N THR A 271 17.47 -5.51 6.62
CA THR A 271 17.03 -4.12 6.47
C THR A 271 16.56 -3.46 7.76
N THR A 272 16.12 -4.22 8.76
CA THR A 272 15.68 -3.69 10.06
C THR A 272 16.82 -3.52 11.05
N GLY A 273 18.03 -3.99 10.72
CA GLY A 273 19.19 -3.90 11.61
C GLY A 273 19.14 -4.88 12.78
N ASP A 274 18.31 -5.93 12.69
CA ASP A 274 18.36 -7.05 13.63
C ASP A 274 19.61 -7.87 13.26
N GLU A 275 20.71 -7.64 13.97
CA GLU A 275 21.97 -8.38 13.78
C GLU A 275 21.75 -9.89 13.95
N LEU A 276 22.51 -10.66 13.16
CA LEU A 276 22.57 -12.13 13.14
C LEU A 276 22.97 -12.73 14.49
#